data_AF-A0A3C0FXV5-F1
#
_entry.id   AF-A0A3C0FXV5-F1
#
_cell.length_a   1.000
_cell.length_b   1.000
_cell.length_c   1.000
_cell.angle_alpha   90.00
_cell.angle_beta   90.00
_cell.angle_gamma   90.00
#
_symmetry.space_group_name_H-M   'P 1'
#
loop_
_entity.id
_entity.type
_entity.pdbx_description
1 polymer ?
#
loop_
_entity_poly.entity_id
_entity_poly.type
_entity_poly.pdbx_seq_one_letter_code
_entity_poly.pdbx_strand_id
1 'polypeptide(L)'
;MVEDEYFSPHDTAVISAPQKAPEGSITRSESAMDMLERVKTVTSSWVDGGHQRGQNSHNVSATVTIKDDEWETVGEWMWENRDSYNGLSVLPFSDHSYKQAPFEDCTEEEYNEMLKSLKAINLDNVSEEEDQTNLSGELACAGGSCEIF
;
A
#
# COMPACT_ATOMS: atom_id res chain seq x y z
N MET A 1 21.27 8.19 2.56
CA MET A 1 20.18 7.38 1.98
C MET A 1 20.47 5.89 2.04
N VAL A 2 21.72 5.47 2.25
CA VAL A 2 22.06 4.06 2.51
C VAL A 2 22.60 3.96 3.93
N GLU A 3 22.13 2.98 4.69
CA GLU A 3 22.63 2.63 6.02
C GLU A 3 22.69 1.11 6.19
N ASP A 4 23.44 0.63 7.17
CA ASP A 4 23.51 -0.81 7.46
C ASP A 4 22.18 -1.29 8.07
N GLU A 5 21.72 -2.48 7.68
CA GLU A 5 20.52 -3.08 8.28
C GLU A 5 20.80 -3.44 9.75
N TYR A 6 19.86 -3.14 10.63
CA TYR A 6 20.07 -3.20 12.06
C TYR A 6 20.24 -4.63 12.59
N PHE A 7 19.53 -5.60 12.03
CA PHE A 7 19.59 -7.00 12.46
C PHE A 7 20.70 -7.82 11.76
N SER A 8 21.09 -7.44 10.54
CA SER A 8 22.09 -8.09 9.70
C SER A 8 23.00 -7.07 8.98
N PRO A 9 23.80 -6.28 9.73
CA PRO A 9 24.61 -5.20 9.16
C PRO A 9 25.80 -5.69 8.32
N HIS A 10 26.06 -7.00 8.31
CA HIS A 10 27.24 -7.59 7.68
C HIS A 10 27.01 -8.03 6.22
N ASP A 11 25.75 -8.13 5.80
CA ASP A 11 25.38 -8.55 4.45
C ASP A 11 24.21 -7.76 3.85
N THR A 12 23.52 -6.93 4.64
CA THR A 12 22.30 -6.23 4.23
C THR A 12 22.40 -4.73 4.50
N ALA A 13 21.94 -3.92 3.53
CA ALA A 13 21.84 -2.48 3.64
C ALA A 13 20.39 -2.01 3.42
N VAL A 14 20.01 -0.93 4.09
CA VAL A 14 18.72 -0.25 3.93
C VAL A 14 18.91 0.96 3.04
N ILE A 15 18.08 1.06 1.99
CA ILE A 15 18.05 2.19 1.08
C ILE A 15 16.72 2.92 1.29
N SER A 16 16.79 4.18 1.73
CA SER A 16 15.60 5.02 1.91
C SER A 16 15.32 5.82 0.64
N ALA A 17 14.07 5.84 0.17
CA ALA A 17 13.66 6.65 -0.99
C ALA A 17 12.50 7.58 -0.61
N PRO A 18 12.65 8.91 -0.77
CA PRO A 18 11.61 9.86 -0.37
C PRO A 18 10.41 9.77 -1.34
N GLN A 19 9.20 9.68 -0.79
CA GLN A 19 7.95 9.62 -1.55
C GLN A 19 6.99 10.73 -1.10
N LYS A 20 6.23 11.31 -2.04
CA LYS A 20 5.22 12.33 -1.78
C LYS A 20 3.95 12.01 -2.54
N ALA A 21 2.83 11.90 -1.83
CA ALA A 21 1.51 11.76 -2.45
C ALA A 21 1.10 13.07 -3.16
N PRO A 22 0.30 13.00 -4.24
CA PRO A 22 -0.29 14.18 -4.86
C PRO A 22 -1.06 15.06 -3.88
N GLU A 23 -1.14 16.35 -4.17
CA GLU A 23 -1.95 17.28 -3.37
C GLU A 23 -3.42 16.84 -3.33
N GLY A 24 -4.02 16.87 -2.13
CA GLY A 24 -5.39 16.41 -1.91
C GLY A 24 -5.58 14.90 -1.79
N SER A 25 -4.50 14.11 -1.80
CA SER A 25 -4.59 12.67 -1.59
C SER A 25 -5.08 12.31 -0.18
N ILE A 26 -5.90 11.28 -0.10
CA ILE A 26 -6.26 10.63 1.16
C ILE A 26 -5.14 9.66 1.52
N THR A 27 -4.65 9.74 2.75
CA THR A 27 -3.58 8.89 3.26
C THR A 27 -4.09 8.02 4.40
N ARG A 28 -3.24 7.14 4.93
CA ARG A 28 -3.56 6.25 6.07
C ARG A 28 -4.06 6.96 7.34
N SER A 29 -3.96 8.29 7.41
CA SER A 29 -4.42 9.08 8.55
C SER A 29 -5.93 9.37 8.54
N GLU A 30 -6.66 8.95 7.49
CA GLU A 30 -8.11 9.03 7.45
C GLU A 30 -8.79 8.31 8.62
N SER A 31 -10.07 8.62 8.87
CA SER A 31 -10.84 7.90 9.89
C SER A 31 -11.27 6.52 9.39
N ALA A 32 -11.47 5.58 10.31
CA ALA A 32 -12.01 4.26 9.96
C ALA A 32 -13.38 4.40 9.25
N MET A 33 -14.20 5.36 9.68
CA MET A 33 -15.53 5.62 9.13
C MET A 33 -15.48 6.11 7.68
N ASP A 34 -14.56 7.02 7.35
CA ASP A 34 -14.39 7.50 5.98
C ASP A 34 -14.04 6.36 5.02
N MET A 35 -13.16 5.45 5.46
CA MET A 35 -12.81 4.25 4.70
C MET A 35 -14.01 3.31 4.53
N LEU A 36 -14.78 3.08 5.59
CA LEU A 36 -15.97 2.20 5.56
C LEU A 36 -17.07 2.72 4.64
N GLU A 37 -17.37 4.02 4.67
CA GLU A 37 -18.33 4.65 3.74
C GLU A 37 -17.85 4.57 2.29
N ARG A 38 -16.53 4.70 2.06
CA ARG A 38 -15.93 4.49 0.73
C ARG A 38 -16.12 3.05 0.27
N VAL A 39 -15.83 2.07 1.12
CA VAL A 39 -16.03 0.64 0.84
C VAL A 39 -17.48 0.37 0.47
N LYS A 40 -18.43 0.86 1.27
CA LYS A 40 -19.87 0.74 0.99
C LYS A 40 -20.26 1.39 -0.34
N THR A 41 -19.72 2.56 -0.64
CA THR A 41 -19.97 3.26 -1.91
C THR A 41 -19.47 2.44 -3.10
N VAL A 42 -18.26 1.87 -3.00
CA VAL A 42 -17.70 1.00 -4.05
C VAL A 42 -18.53 -0.27 -4.19
N THR A 43 -18.88 -0.94 -3.07
CA THR A 43 -19.74 -2.13 -3.12
C THR A 43 -21.07 -1.81 -3.80
N SER A 44 -21.79 -0.79 -3.35
CA SER A 44 -23.11 -0.45 -3.91
C SER A 44 -23.08 0.01 -5.37
N SER A 45 -21.98 0.57 -5.83
CA SER A 45 -21.87 1.13 -7.19
C SER A 45 -21.24 0.17 -8.20
N TRP A 46 -20.42 -0.79 -7.75
CA TRP A 46 -19.58 -1.62 -8.63
C TRP A 46 -19.65 -3.12 -8.34
N VAL A 47 -20.26 -3.55 -7.23
CA VAL A 47 -20.39 -4.97 -6.86
C VAL A 47 -21.82 -5.42 -7.13
N ASP A 48 -21.98 -6.20 -8.20
CA ASP A 48 -23.24 -6.87 -8.50
C ASP A 48 -23.42 -8.13 -7.65
N GLY A 49 -24.48 -8.16 -6.85
CA GLY A 49 -24.88 -9.34 -6.08
C GLY A 49 -25.32 -10.51 -6.98
N GLY A 50 -25.05 -11.74 -6.53
CA GLY A 50 -25.68 -12.94 -7.10
C GLY A 50 -25.01 -13.53 -8.34
N HIS A 51 -23.68 -13.63 -8.37
CA HIS A 51 -22.95 -14.33 -9.45
C HIS A 51 -22.41 -15.70 -8.98
N GLN A 52 -22.76 -16.78 -9.69
CA GLN A 52 -22.23 -18.14 -9.48
C GLN A 52 -21.09 -18.51 -10.43
N ARG A 53 -20.95 -17.79 -11.55
CA ARG A 53 -19.92 -17.97 -12.60
C ARG A 53 -19.65 -16.62 -13.27
N GLY A 54 -18.43 -16.37 -13.72
CA GLY A 54 -18.02 -15.12 -14.38
C GLY A 54 -16.89 -14.39 -13.64
N GLN A 55 -16.56 -13.17 -14.08
CA GLN A 55 -15.64 -12.30 -13.35
C GLN A 55 -16.18 -12.02 -11.95
N ASN A 56 -15.29 -12.06 -10.97
CA ASN A 56 -15.66 -12.05 -9.57
C ASN A 56 -16.09 -10.63 -9.15
N SER A 57 -17.40 -10.37 -9.12
CA SER A 57 -17.97 -9.14 -8.58
C SER A 57 -18.15 -9.19 -7.06
N HIS A 58 -17.59 -10.18 -6.34
CA HIS A 58 -18.05 -10.49 -4.97
C HIS A 58 -17.55 -9.58 -3.85
N ASN A 59 -16.39 -8.92 -3.91
CA ASN A 59 -15.93 -8.20 -2.70
C ASN A 59 -14.96 -7.06 -2.99
N VAL A 60 -15.05 -6.01 -2.16
CA VAL A 60 -14.02 -4.98 -2.06
C VAL A 60 -13.02 -5.44 -1.01
N SER A 61 -11.82 -5.83 -1.45
CA SER A 61 -10.73 -6.17 -0.53
C SER A 61 -10.23 -4.90 0.16
N ALA A 62 -10.49 -4.81 1.47
CA ALA A 62 -10.08 -3.68 2.28
C ALA A 62 -9.62 -4.13 3.67
N THR A 63 -8.53 -3.53 4.13
CA THR A 63 -8.09 -3.59 5.52
C THR A 63 -8.39 -2.23 6.15
N VAL A 64 -9.27 -2.22 7.15
CA VAL A 64 -9.67 -1.00 7.87
C VAL A 64 -8.92 -0.96 9.19
N THR A 65 -8.18 0.12 9.39
CA THR A 65 -7.46 0.37 10.64
C THR A 65 -8.35 1.17 11.58
N ILE A 66 -8.53 0.71 12.82
CA ILE A 66 -9.48 1.29 13.80
C ILE A 66 -8.72 1.83 15.00
N LYS A 67 -8.90 3.12 15.32
CA LYS A 67 -8.32 3.73 16.53
C LYS A 67 -9.11 3.32 17.77
N ASP A 68 -8.47 3.41 18.94
CA ASP A 68 -9.04 2.96 20.21
C ASP A 68 -10.39 3.61 20.56
N ASP A 69 -10.61 4.85 20.14
CA ASP A 69 -11.85 5.62 20.35
C ASP A 69 -12.91 5.41 19.26
N GLU A 70 -12.60 4.67 18.19
CA GLU A 70 -13.50 4.45 17.04
C GLU A 70 -14.24 3.10 17.12
N TRP A 71 -13.82 2.17 17.98
CA TRP A 71 -14.30 0.78 17.99
C TRP A 71 -15.82 0.63 18.15
N GLU A 72 -16.42 1.39 19.06
CA GLU A 72 -17.88 1.31 19.31
C GLU A 72 -18.65 1.76 18.06
N THR A 73 -18.32 2.94 17.55
CA THR A 73 -18.93 3.51 16.34
C THR A 73 -18.76 2.61 15.12
N VAL A 74 -17.55 2.06 14.91
CA VAL A 74 -17.29 1.14 13.79
C VAL A 74 -18.09 -0.15 13.94
N GLY A 75 -18.18 -0.70 15.17
CA GLY A 75 -18.96 -1.90 15.44
C GLY A 75 -20.45 -1.74 15.13
N GLU A 76 -21.04 -0.63 15.55
CA GLU A 76 -22.43 -0.27 15.22
C GLU A 76 -22.62 -0.14 13.71
N TRP A 77 -21.73 0.60 13.04
CA TRP A 77 -21.79 0.79 11.59
C TRP A 77 -21.71 -0.54 10.84
N MET A 78 -20.77 -1.43 11.21
CA MET A 78 -20.62 -2.74 10.59
C MET A 78 -21.90 -3.57 10.74
N TRP A 79 -22.52 -3.55 11.92
CA TRP A 79 -23.77 -4.27 12.14
C TRP A 79 -24.92 -3.75 11.27
N GLU A 80 -25.09 -2.43 11.21
CA GLU A 80 -26.14 -1.78 10.40
C GLU A 80 -25.92 -1.95 8.89
N ASN A 81 -24.67 -2.02 8.45
CA ASN A 81 -24.29 -2.04 7.04
C ASN A 81 -23.79 -3.40 6.56
N ARG A 82 -24.13 -4.49 7.27
CA ARG A 82 -23.67 -5.85 6.96
C ARG A 82 -23.95 -6.35 5.54
N ASP A 83 -24.94 -5.76 4.86
CA ASP A 83 -25.28 -6.09 3.47
C ASP A 83 -24.42 -5.31 2.45
N SER A 84 -23.54 -4.42 2.93
CA SER A 84 -22.67 -3.54 2.12
C SER A 84 -21.24 -4.08 1.96
N TYR A 85 -20.96 -5.28 2.46
CA TYR A 85 -19.68 -5.96 2.31
C TYR A 85 -19.85 -7.47 2.54
N ASN A 86 -18.99 -8.28 1.93
CA ASN A 86 -19.00 -9.74 2.14
C ASN A 86 -17.97 -10.18 3.19
N GLY A 87 -16.84 -9.48 3.25
CA GLY A 87 -15.83 -9.69 4.27
C GLY A 87 -14.88 -8.51 4.33
N LEU A 88 -14.57 -8.08 5.55
CA LEU A 88 -13.63 -7.00 5.83
C LEU A 88 -12.56 -7.48 6.81
N SER A 89 -11.32 -7.04 6.59
CA SER A 89 -10.26 -7.20 7.57
C SER A 89 -10.20 -5.92 8.40
N VAL A 90 -10.21 -6.05 9.72
CA VAL A 90 -10.06 -4.93 10.64
C VAL A 90 -8.83 -5.15 11.51
N LEU A 91 -8.03 -4.10 11.68
CA LEU A 91 -6.82 -4.12 12.50
C LEU A 91 -6.83 -2.93 13.47
N PRO A 92 -6.31 -3.08 14.70
CA PRO A 92 -6.10 -1.94 15.57
C PRO A 92 -5.07 -0.99 14.96
N PHE A 93 -5.32 0.32 15.06
CA PHE A 93 -4.31 1.32 14.74
C PHE A 93 -3.15 1.16 15.71
N SER A 94 -1.94 1.00 15.18
CA SER A 94 -0.75 0.86 15.99
C SER A 94 0.39 1.62 15.37
N ASP A 95 0.97 2.51 16.16
CA ASP A 95 2.25 3.14 15.88
C ASP A 95 3.36 2.12 16.21
N HIS A 96 3.65 1.23 15.27
CA HIS A 96 4.77 0.31 15.43
C HIS A 96 6.08 1.10 15.40
N SER A 97 6.81 1.12 16.53
CA SER A 97 8.14 1.72 16.62
C SER A 97 9.21 0.73 16.18
N TYR A 98 9.27 0.41 14.89
CA TYR A 98 10.42 -0.29 14.33
C TYR A 98 11.60 0.67 14.23
N LYS A 99 12.81 0.19 14.53
CA LYS A 99 14.01 1.03 14.42
C LYS A 99 14.30 1.43 12.97
N GLN A 100 14.03 0.54 12.02
CA GLN A 100 14.11 0.77 10.58
C GLN A 100 12.77 0.38 9.98
N ALA A 101 11.78 1.26 10.13
CA ALA A 101 10.46 1.02 9.56
C ALA A 101 10.55 1.07 8.02
N PRO A 102 9.85 0.18 7.29
CA PRO A 102 9.83 0.23 5.83
C PRO A 102 9.18 1.51 5.29
N PHE A 103 8.28 2.13 6.08
CA PHE A 103 7.67 3.43 5.79
C PHE A 103 7.74 4.31 7.03
N GLU A 104 8.24 5.52 6.86
CA GLU A 104 8.38 6.52 7.91
C GLU A 104 7.84 7.86 7.40
N ASP A 105 7.10 8.57 8.25
CA ASP A 105 6.64 9.92 7.94
C ASP A 105 7.81 10.89 8.12
N CYS A 106 8.04 11.77 7.15
CA CYS A 106 9.13 12.76 7.19
C CYS A 106 8.59 14.17 6.98
N THR A 107 9.36 15.17 7.39
CA THR A 107 9.02 16.57 7.13
C THR A 107 9.27 16.96 5.68
N GLU A 108 8.73 18.10 5.25
CA GLU A 108 8.98 18.64 3.92
C GLU A 108 10.48 18.95 3.71
N GLU A 109 11.17 19.43 4.75
CA GLU A 109 12.60 19.70 4.71
C GLU A 109 13.40 18.40 4.49
N GLU A 110 13.11 17.35 5.26
CA GLU A 110 13.76 16.04 5.13
C GLU A 110 13.54 15.44 3.75
N TYR A 111 12.28 15.46 3.27
CA TYR A 111 11.92 15.04 1.92
C TYR A 111 12.76 15.77 0.86
N ASN A 112 12.83 17.10 0.95
CA ASN A 112 13.53 17.93 -0.03
C ASN A 112 15.04 17.70 -0.02
N GLU A 113 15.65 17.47 1.15
CA GLU A 113 17.08 17.13 1.24
C GLU A 113 17.38 15.75 0.64
N MET A 114 16.56 14.73 0.94
CA MET A 114 16.71 13.39 0.37
C MET A 114 16.51 13.39 -1.15
N LEU A 115 15.57 14.19 -1.65
CA LEU A 115 15.25 14.26 -3.07
C LEU A 115 16.43 14.79 -3.91
N LYS A 116 17.27 15.68 -3.35
CA LYS A 116 18.48 16.17 -4.03
C LYS A 116 19.43 15.02 -4.35
N SER A 117 19.61 14.11 -3.40
CA SER A 117 20.49 12.95 -3.54
C SER A 117 19.94 11.97 -4.59
N LEU A 118 18.62 11.73 -4.60
CA LEU A 118 17.98 10.90 -5.62
C LEU A 118 18.13 11.48 -7.03
N LYS A 119 17.94 12.80 -7.18
CA LYS A 119 18.08 13.50 -8.48
C LYS A 119 19.51 13.58 -9.00
N ALA A 120 20.51 13.40 -8.13
CA ALA A 120 21.92 13.38 -8.51
C ALA A 120 22.36 12.03 -9.08
N ILE A 121 21.53 10.98 -8.98
CA ILE A 121 21.83 9.65 -9.51
C ILE A 121 21.86 9.72 -11.04
N ASN A 122 23.02 9.42 -11.62
CA ASN A 122 23.16 9.26 -13.06
C ASN A 122 23.05 7.77 -13.43
N LEU A 123 21.97 7.40 -14.10
CA LEU A 123 21.74 6.03 -14.56
C LEU A 123 22.72 5.60 -15.66
N ASP A 124 23.39 6.52 -16.35
CA ASP A 124 24.43 6.17 -17.32
C ASP A 124 25.65 5.48 -16.67
N ASN A 125 25.81 5.65 -15.35
CA ASN A 125 26.86 4.95 -14.58
C ASN A 125 26.46 3.52 -14.23
N VAL A 126 25.19 3.13 -14.45
CA VAL A 126 24.69 1.77 -14.20
C VAL A 126 24.87 0.97 -15.48
N SER A 127 25.93 0.18 -15.54
CA SER A 127 26.21 -0.72 -16.66
C SER A 127 26.15 -2.17 -16.21
N GLU A 128 25.32 -2.96 -16.87
CA GLU A 128 25.31 -4.42 -16.71
C GLU A 128 26.17 -5.03 -17.82
N GLU A 129 27.26 -5.71 -17.45
CA GLU A 129 28.12 -6.43 -18.41
C GLU A 129 27.56 -7.83 -18.73
N GLU A 130 26.86 -8.43 -17.78
CA GLU A 130 26.20 -9.73 -17.91
C GLU A 130 24.75 -9.61 -17.44
N ASP A 131 23.81 -10.04 -18.29
CA ASP A 131 22.39 -10.12 -17.93
C ASP A 131 22.16 -11.33 -17.02
N GLN A 132 21.99 -11.06 -15.73
CA GLN A 132 21.63 -12.07 -14.72
C GLN A 132 20.12 -12.10 -14.43
N THR A 133 19.31 -11.43 -15.25
CA THR A 133 17.86 -11.37 -15.08
C THR A 133 17.24 -12.74 -15.32
N ASN A 134 16.65 -13.33 -14.27
CA ASN A 134 15.87 -14.55 -14.38
C ASN A 134 14.42 -14.23 -14.74
N LEU A 135 14.18 -13.93 -16.03
CA LEU A 135 12.84 -13.65 -16.59
C LEU A 135 11.80 -14.75 -16.32
N SER A 136 12.24 -15.98 -16.03
CA SER A 136 11.38 -17.12 -15.69
C SER A 136 10.82 -17.09 -14.25
N GLY A 137 11.39 -16.28 -13.34
CA GLY A 137 10.89 -16.09 -11.98
C GLY A 137 9.77 -15.05 -11.85
N GLU A 138 9.66 -14.15 -12.85
CA GLU A 138 8.72 -13.04 -12.88
C GLU A 138 7.60 -13.33 -13.89
N LEU A 139 6.68 -14.22 -13.48
CA LEU A 139 5.53 -14.68 -14.27
C LEU A 139 4.47 -13.58 -14.56
N ALA A 140 4.81 -12.30 -14.42
CA ALA A 140 3.94 -11.18 -14.78
C ALA A 140 3.93 -10.92 -16.30
N CYS A 141 5.00 -11.27 -17.02
CA CYS A 141 5.14 -11.03 -18.46
C CYS A 141 5.50 -12.28 -19.28
N ALA A 142 5.25 -13.48 -18.74
CA ALA A 142 5.52 -14.73 -19.44
C ALA A 142 4.38 -15.09 -20.41
N GLY A 143 4.45 -14.54 -21.63
CA GLY A 143 3.76 -15.09 -22.80
C GLY A 143 2.61 -14.26 -23.35
N GLY A 144 2.92 -13.22 -24.14
CA GLY A 144 2.04 -12.74 -25.22
C GLY A 144 0.68 -12.14 -24.85
N SER A 145 0.32 -12.03 -23.56
CA SER A 145 -0.98 -11.52 -23.08
C SER A 145 -0.90 -10.18 -22.37
N CYS A 146 0.04 -9.29 -22.76
CA CYS A 146 -0.12 -7.88 -22.43
C CYS A 146 -1.30 -7.32 -23.23
N GLU A 147 -2.50 -7.41 -22.67
CA GLU A 147 -3.59 -6.52 -23.06
C GLU A 147 -3.21 -5.13 -22.58
N ILE A 148 -2.58 -4.36 -23.47
CA ILE A 148 -2.51 -2.91 -23.37
C ILE A 148 -3.96 -2.43 -23.49
N PHE A 149 -4.53 -1.93 -22.39
CA PHE A 149 -5.72 -1.09 -22.42
C PHE A 149 -5.32 0.37 -22.63
#